data_AF-A0A849W8E6-F1
#
_entry.id   AF-A0A849W8E6-F1
#
_cell.length_a   1.000
_cell.length_b   1.000
_cell.length_c   1.000
_cell.angle_alpha   90.00
_cell.angle_beta   90.00
_cell.angle_gamma   90.00
#
_symmetry.space_group_name_H-M   'P 1'
#
loop_
_entity.id
_entity.type
_entity.pdbx_description
1 polymer ?
#
loop_
_entity_poly.entity_id
_entity_poly.type
_entity_poly.pdbx_seq_one_letter_code
_entity_poly.pdbx_strand_id
1 'polypeptide(L)'
;MKCLFLSILLTSLLFWAEAAPIRVGVVDSTGQGGGQQTVTQLNDDTYFDFSATLITPNDADTLAELNNYDVVIIGGSGSGNSGWTSAMASTLRTWVEGGGGLLGTGWYIHERNSKAADIKSNLGAIIPGDANVGYSYTSSATLNFTGSHPITQGLSSFAPGANYVEVNTATLPSGSTVLGYTNSTSNKALMVRDSIGAGQGRSAYLGVLYLASVSGYSTTPLKSGSADRLLEQTVAWLADSGVSNVPSLSATNTNFGNVRVGTSATATVTVSNTGNAGSSLTGNIGPASGSEFSPTSGSQSFTLSQNQTANRTYTYTPGTRGADSTTISITSNANNSSLTLTGTGVSPVFHSSVAAGSTIDFGEVGYIGTQTLTIQNITADANLGDLTDMTLLSATITGPDASYFTLEGFTPGMKLSKSQLQNLTIRFMHEYMGSHQYGYIRNATLTFTTDVGAALGVAGATYSFNLQATTIPEPATTSAFFMAGIMLYVMRFRRKIW
;
A
#
# COMPACT_ATOMS: atom_id res chain seq x y z
N MET A 1 -16.13 21.89 -46.99
CA MET A 1 -15.60 20.81 -46.12
C MET A 1 -14.87 21.51 -44.98
N LYS A 2 -15.46 21.50 -43.77
CA LYS A 2 -15.00 20.68 -42.61
C LYS A 2 -13.54 21.05 -42.22
N CYS A 3 -13.20 21.56 -41.04
CA CYS A 3 -13.77 21.36 -39.71
C CYS A 3 -13.44 22.53 -38.77
N LEU A 4 -14.40 22.78 -37.88
CA LEU A 4 -14.32 23.48 -36.62
C LEU A 4 -13.37 22.74 -35.65
N PHE A 5 -12.53 23.45 -34.92
CA PHE A 5 -12.06 23.01 -33.60
C PHE A 5 -12.09 24.19 -32.64
N LEU A 6 -13.25 24.34 -32.00
CA LEU A 6 -13.46 25.20 -30.84
C LEU A 6 -12.94 24.44 -29.63
N SER A 7 -11.78 24.83 -29.12
CA SER A 7 -11.21 24.26 -27.89
C SER A 7 -12.00 24.79 -26.69
N ILE A 8 -12.98 24.02 -26.24
CA ILE A 8 -13.67 24.26 -24.97
C ILE A 8 -12.68 23.91 -23.86
N LEU A 9 -12.12 24.95 -23.22
CA LEU A 9 -11.38 24.81 -21.98
C LEU A 9 -12.40 24.51 -20.87
N LEU A 10 -12.67 23.23 -20.63
CA LEU A 10 -13.48 22.79 -19.51
C LEU A 10 -12.62 22.91 -18.24
N THR A 11 -12.56 24.11 -17.65
CA THR A 11 -12.04 24.27 -16.29
C THR A 11 -12.96 23.49 -15.37
N SER A 12 -12.48 22.37 -14.85
CA SER A 12 -13.10 21.64 -13.76
C SER A 12 -13.20 22.58 -12.54
N LEU A 13 -14.36 23.21 -12.38
CA LEU A 13 -14.79 23.76 -11.12
C LEU A 13 -14.93 22.58 -10.16
N LEU A 14 -13.85 22.29 -9.42
CA LEU A 14 -13.98 21.58 -8.15
C LEU A 14 -14.85 22.46 -7.27
N PHE A 15 -16.12 22.11 -7.16
CA PHE A 15 -16.94 22.53 -6.03
C PHE A 15 -16.28 21.94 -4.79
N TRP A 16 -15.53 22.77 -4.06
CA TRP A 16 -15.21 22.46 -2.68
C TRP A 16 -16.55 22.51 -1.96
N ALA A 17 -17.06 21.35 -1.55
CA ALA A 17 -18.12 21.33 -0.55
C ALA A 17 -17.51 21.92 0.72
N GLU A 18 -17.99 23.11 1.10
CA GLU A 18 -17.66 23.71 2.39
C GLU A 18 -18.08 22.73 3.49
N ALA A 19 -17.23 22.53 4.50
CA ALA A 19 -17.54 21.64 5.60
C ALA A 19 -18.80 22.14 6.30
N ALA A 20 -19.72 21.25 6.68
CA ALA A 20 -20.94 21.67 7.35
C ALA A 20 -20.61 22.37 8.69
N PRO A 21 -21.37 23.42 9.07
CA PRO A 21 -21.13 24.14 10.31
C PRO A 21 -21.29 23.24 11.53
N ILE A 22 -20.49 23.49 12.57
CA ILE A 22 -20.57 22.79 13.85
C ILE A 22 -21.88 23.19 14.55
N ARG A 23 -22.74 22.22 14.85
CA ARG A 23 -24.05 22.47 15.47
C ARG A 23 -23.90 22.57 16.98
N VAL A 24 -24.26 23.72 17.55
CA VAL A 24 -24.04 24.00 18.98
C VAL A 24 -25.34 24.32 19.69
N GLY A 25 -25.68 23.54 20.72
CA GLY A 25 -26.80 23.85 21.62
C GLY A 25 -26.32 24.62 22.84
N VAL A 26 -26.73 25.87 23.02
CA VAL A 26 -26.39 26.68 24.20
C VAL A 26 -27.56 26.68 25.18
N VAL A 27 -27.38 26.07 26.36
CA VAL A 27 -28.45 25.91 27.34
C VAL A 27 -28.59 27.13 28.24
N ASP A 28 -29.76 27.79 28.20
CA ASP A 28 -30.18 28.85 29.12
C ASP A 28 -31.68 28.73 29.39
N SER A 29 -32.10 28.74 30.66
CA SER A 29 -33.49 28.52 31.07
C SER A 29 -34.25 29.77 31.46
N THR A 30 -33.59 30.91 31.66
CA THR A 30 -34.24 32.09 32.28
C THR A 30 -34.18 33.35 31.44
N GLY A 31 -33.38 33.36 30.37
CA GLY A 31 -33.10 34.57 29.59
C GLY A 31 -32.38 35.66 30.38
N GLN A 32 -32.05 35.40 31.65
CA GLN A 32 -31.25 36.27 32.51
C GLN A 32 -29.75 35.97 32.38
N GLY A 33 -29.39 34.83 31.79
CA GLY A 33 -28.01 34.45 31.48
C GLY A 33 -27.50 35.07 30.18
N GLY A 34 -26.25 34.75 29.86
CA GLY A 34 -25.54 35.18 28.66
C GLY A 34 -25.74 34.24 27.46
N GLY A 35 -26.76 33.37 27.47
CA GLY A 35 -26.95 32.33 26.46
C GLY A 35 -27.07 32.90 25.04
N GLN A 36 -27.98 33.85 24.83
CA GLN A 36 -28.20 34.46 23.51
C GLN A 36 -26.96 35.21 23.00
N GLN A 37 -26.19 35.82 23.90
CA GLN A 37 -24.95 36.52 23.57
C GLN A 37 -23.83 35.54 23.24
N THR A 38 -23.87 34.32 23.76
CA THR A 38 -22.93 33.24 23.41
C THR A 38 -23.29 32.64 22.05
N VAL A 39 -24.58 32.45 21.77
CA VAL A 39 -25.08 32.06 20.44
C VAL A 39 -24.67 33.08 19.38
N THR A 40 -24.91 34.36 19.65
CA THR A 40 -24.56 35.43 18.71
C THR A 40 -23.05 35.50 18.48
N GLN A 41 -22.26 35.30 19.54
CA GLN A 41 -20.80 35.27 19.45
C GLN A 41 -20.30 34.10 18.60
N LEU A 42 -20.83 32.89 18.82
CA LEU A 42 -20.42 31.71 18.05
C LEU A 42 -20.84 31.80 16.57
N ASN A 43 -21.98 32.42 16.26
CA ASN A 43 -22.42 32.60 14.88
C ASN A 43 -21.79 33.84 14.20
N ASP A 44 -21.02 34.64 14.93
CA ASP A 44 -20.19 35.74 14.40
C ASP A 44 -18.74 35.25 14.35
N ASP A 45 -18.53 34.16 13.63
CA ASP A 45 -17.29 33.42 13.67
C ASP A 45 -16.23 33.93 12.69
N THR A 46 -14.97 33.71 13.08
CA THR A 46 -13.81 34.09 12.26
C THR A 46 -12.91 32.89 11.93
N TYR A 47 -12.85 31.88 12.82
CA TYR A 47 -11.89 30.79 12.72
C TYR A 47 -12.51 29.42 12.40
N PHE A 48 -13.78 29.22 12.73
CA PHE A 48 -14.52 27.97 12.54
C PHE A 48 -15.98 28.30 12.24
N ASP A 49 -16.64 27.56 11.36
CA ASP A 49 -18.05 27.80 11.01
C ASP A 49 -18.99 27.12 12.01
N PHE A 50 -19.89 27.88 12.64
CA PHE A 50 -20.84 27.37 13.63
C PHE A 50 -22.31 27.62 13.24
N SER A 51 -23.16 26.70 13.68
CA SER A 51 -24.61 26.84 13.70
C SER A 51 -25.09 26.68 15.14
N ALA A 52 -24.92 27.73 15.94
CA ALA A 52 -25.33 27.78 17.33
C ALA A 52 -26.80 28.19 17.49
N THR A 53 -27.52 27.50 18.37
CA THR A 53 -28.91 27.81 18.75
C THR A 53 -29.06 27.89 20.26
N LEU A 54 -29.96 28.76 20.71
CA LEU A 54 -30.35 28.83 22.11
C LEU A 54 -31.37 27.72 22.39
N ILE A 55 -31.11 26.94 23.43
CA ILE A 55 -31.97 25.84 23.86
C ILE A 55 -32.25 25.92 25.35
N THR A 56 -33.35 25.31 25.80
CA THR A 56 -33.67 25.18 27.22
C THR A 56 -33.22 23.82 27.77
N PRO A 57 -33.18 23.62 29.10
CA PRO A 57 -32.92 22.31 29.67
C PRO A 57 -33.85 21.19 29.20
N ASN A 58 -35.08 21.52 28.80
CA ASN A 58 -36.06 20.55 28.28
C ASN A 58 -35.79 20.17 26.82
N ASP A 59 -35.01 20.97 26.07
CA ASP A 59 -34.58 20.66 24.70
C ASP A 59 -33.26 19.87 24.68
N ALA A 60 -32.81 19.41 25.84
CA ALA A 60 -31.56 18.68 26.07
C ALA A 60 -31.77 17.47 27.01
N ASP A 61 -33.00 17.00 27.15
CA ASP A 61 -33.37 15.95 28.09
C ASP A 61 -33.63 14.57 27.44
N THR A 62 -33.58 14.49 26.12
CA THR A 62 -33.57 13.24 25.35
C THR A 62 -32.35 13.10 24.43
N LEU A 63 -31.94 11.84 24.13
CA LEU A 63 -30.84 11.58 23.20
C LEU A 63 -31.16 12.06 21.78
N ALA A 64 -32.44 11.98 21.37
CA ALA A 64 -32.87 12.43 20.04
C ALA A 64 -32.68 13.93 19.87
N GLU A 65 -32.95 14.72 20.92
CA GLU A 65 -32.69 16.16 20.90
C GLU A 65 -31.20 16.48 20.87
N LEU A 66 -30.42 15.83 21.74
CA LEU A 66 -28.97 16.05 21.82
C LEU A 66 -28.22 15.67 20.52
N ASN A 67 -28.69 14.64 19.80
CA ASN A 67 -28.10 14.22 18.52
C ASN A 67 -28.30 15.24 17.37
N ASN A 68 -29.09 16.28 17.58
CA ASN A 68 -29.14 17.41 16.66
C ASN A 68 -27.94 18.35 16.78
N TYR A 69 -27.12 18.17 17.81
CA TYR A 69 -25.96 18.99 18.12
C TYR A 69 -24.67 18.14 18.08
N ASP A 70 -23.55 18.81 17.81
CA ASP A 70 -22.21 18.25 17.94
C ASP A 70 -21.62 18.62 19.31
N VAL A 71 -21.97 19.82 19.80
CA VAL A 71 -21.56 20.33 21.11
C VAL A 71 -22.74 20.91 21.86
N VAL A 72 -22.83 20.62 23.16
CA VAL A 72 -23.73 21.32 24.08
C VAL A 72 -22.93 22.15 25.08
N ILE A 73 -23.34 23.40 25.29
CA ILE A 73 -22.75 24.32 26.25
C ILE A 73 -23.72 24.50 27.43
N ILE A 74 -23.21 24.27 28.63
CA ILE A 74 -23.92 24.50 29.89
C ILE A 74 -23.15 25.48 30.76
N GLY A 75 -23.85 26.25 31.57
CA GLY A 75 -23.26 27.22 32.49
C GLY A 75 -24.33 27.86 33.36
N GLY A 76 -23.89 28.72 34.27
CA GLY A 76 -24.77 29.45 35.19
C GLY A 76 -24.77 30.95 34.94
N SER A 77 -25.90 31.61 35.19
CA SER A 77 -25.99 33.08 35.16
C SER A 77 -25.26 33.74 36.33
N GLY A 78 -24.98 32.98 37.39
CA GLY A 78 -24.47 33.46 38.69
C GLY A 78 -25.56 33.60 39.74
N SER A 79 -26.83 33.40 39.37
CA SER A 79 -27.99 33.55 40.27
C SER A 79 -28.61 32.21 40.72
N GLY A 80 -27.99 31.07 40.40
CA GLY A 80 -28.50 29.75 40.82
C GLY A 80 -29.74 29.30 40.05
N ASN A 81 -29.92 29.81 38.84
CA ASN A 81 -31.14 29.71 38.05
C ASN A 81 -30.96 28.90 36.76
N SER A 82 -29.93 28.04 36.65
CA SER A 82 -29.62 27.27 35.44
C SER A 82 -30.73 26.37 34.91
N GLY A 83 -31.75 26.04 35.73
CA GLY A 83 -32.88 25.21 35.31
C GLY A 83 -32.53 23.74 35.00
N TRP A 84 -31.29 23.30 35.24
CA TRP A 84 -30.89 21.91 34.98
C TRP A 84 -31.76 20.91 35.75
N THR A 85 -32.21 19.88 35.04
CA THR A 85 -33.06 18.81 35.55
C THR A 85 -32.28 17.49 35.63
N SER A 86 -32.83 16.53 36.39
CA SER A 86 -32.30 15.16 36.47
C SER A 86 -32.23 14.48 35.10
N ALA A 87 -33.28 14.66 34.29
CA ALA A 87 -33.39 14.10 32.94
C ALA A 87 -32.25 14.60 32.05
N MET A 88 -32.13 15.93 31.91
CA MET A 88 -31.03 16.57 31.16
C MET A 88 -29.66 16.09 31.61
N ALA A 89 -29.39 16.06 32.92
CA ALA A 89 -28.08 15.63 33.43
C ALA A 89 -27.76 14.16 33.06
N SER A 90 -28.74 13.26 33.21
CA SER A 90 -28.58 11.84 32.87
C SER A 90 -28.41 11.60 31.37
N THR A 91 -29.15 12.36 30.54
CA THR A 91 -29.12 12.26 29.09
C THR A 91 -27.81 12.81 28.54
N LEU A 92 -27.35 13.97 29.02
CA LEU A 92 -26.03 14.52 28.69
C LEU A 92 -24.91 13.54 29.00
N ARG A 93 -24.99 12.85 30.14
CA ARG A 93 -24.00 11.82 30.48
C ARG A 93 -23.96 10.71 29.44
N THR A 94 -25.13 10.16 29.13
CA THR A 94 -25.25 9.07 28.15
C THR A 94 -24.76 9.51 26.77
N TRP A 95 -25.08 10.73 26.37
CA TRP A 95 -24.69 11.30 25.08
C TRP A 95 -23.18 11.55 24.98
N VAL A 96 -22.55 12.12 26.01
CA VAL A 96 -21.10 12.33 26.05
C VAL A 96 -20.35 11.01 26.10
N GLU A 97 -20.77 10.04 26.94
CA GLU A 97 -20.17 8.70 26.95
C GLU A 97 -20.34 7.95 25.60
N GLY A 98 -21.31 8.38 24.79
CA GLY A 98 -21.57 7.94 23.42
C GLY A 98 -20.87 8.73 22.31
N GLY A 99 -20.07 9.75 22.64
CA GLY A 99 -19.27 10.51 21.66
C GLY A 99 -19.58 12.01 21.55
N GLY A 100 -20.58 12.52 22.28
CA GLY A 100 -20.95 13.95 22.27
C GLY A 100 -19.92 14.87 22.92
N GLY A 101 -19.89 16.13 22.48
CA GLY A 101 -19.04 17.19 23.03
C GLY A 101 -19.77 18.05 24.08
N LEU A 102 -19.18 18.22 25.27
CA LEU A 102 -19.79 19.03 26.34
C LEU A 102 -18.85 20.12 26.87
N LEU A 103 -19.32 21.37 26.87
CA LEU A 103 -18.62 22.50 27.49
C LEU A 103 -19.37 22.97 28.74
N GLY A 104 -18.70 22.94 29.89
CA GLY A 104 -19.12 23.67 31.09
C GLY A 104 -18.45 25.04 31.16
N THR A 105 -19.22 26.13 31.27
CA THR A 105 -18.67 27.48 31.47
C THR A 105 -19.09 28.06 32.82
N GLY A 106 -18.28 28.94 33.40
CA GLY A 106 -18.63 29.65 34.63
C GLY A 106 -19.95 30.42 34.46
N TRP A 107 -20.93 30.35 35.38
CA TRP A 107 -20.89 29.82 36.75
C TRP A 107 -21.36 28.35 36.90
N TYR A 108 -20.69 27.40 36.24
CA TYR A 108 -21.05 25.99 36.28
C TYR A 108 -20.93 25.38 37.68
N ILE A 109 -19.77 25.52 38.35
CA ILE A 109 -19.52 24.85 39.64
C ILE A 109 -20.43 25.41 40.72
N HIS A 110 -20.56 26.74 40.77
CA HIS A 110 -21.43 27.46 41.69
C HIS A 110 -22.86 26.96 41.61
N GLU A 111 -23.43 26.90 40.41
CA GLU A 111 -24.82 26.50 40.24
C GLU A 111 -25.03 24.99 40.37
N ARG A 112 -24.03 24.18 40.02
CA ARG A 112 -24.05 22.73 40.24
C ARG A 112 -24.11 22.38 41.73
N ASN A 113 -23.45 23.15 42.59
CA ASN A 113 -23.40 22.89 44.04
C ASN A 113 -24.77 22.92 44.72
N SER A 114 -25.71 23.74 44.22
CA SER A 114 -27.07 23.82 44.76
C SER A 114 -28.02 22.74 44.20
N LYS A 115 -27.60 21.92 43.24
CA LYS A 115 -28.45 20.90 42.62
C LYS A 115 -28.56 19.61 43.44
N ALA A 116 -29.57 18.81 43.08
CA ALA A 116 -29.81 17.49 43.61
C ALA A 116 -28.62 16.54 43.37
N ALA A 117 -28.51 15.50 44.21
CA ALA A 117 -27.34 14.62 44.25
C ALA A 117 -27.11 13.85 42.93
N ASP A 118 -28.18 13.47 42.26
CA ASP A 118 -28.18 12.79 40.97
C ASP A 118 -27.70 13.69 39.83
N ILE A 119 -28.16 14.95 39.77
CA ILE A 119 -27.66 15.95 38.81
C ILE A 119 -26.16 16.14 39.01
N LYS A 120 -25.74 16.32 40.26
CA LYS A 120 -24.33 16.46 40.63
C LYS A 120 -23.52 15.24 40.21
N SER A 121 -24.03 14.04 40.43
CA SER A 121 -23.33 12.79 40.08
C SER A 121 -23.19 12.62 38.57
N ASN A 122 -24.25 12.88 37.80
CA ASN A 122 -24.23 12.69 36.35
C ASN A 122 -23.32 13.69 35.65
N LEU A 123 -23.45 14.99 35.95
CA LEU A 123 -22.58 16.01 35.36
C LEU A 123 -21.13 15.86 35.86
N GLY A 124 -20.96 15.47 37.13
CA GLY A 124 -19.66 15.21 37.73
C GLY A 124 -18.89 14.04 37.11
N ALA A 125 -19.62 13.09 36.51
CA ALA A 125 -19.03 11.98 35.77
C ALA A 125 -18.48 12.41 34.41
N ILE A 126 -18.98 13.50 33.82
CA ILE A 126 -18.69 13.94 32.45
C ILE A 126 -17.91 15.26 32.33
N ILE A 127 -17.90 16.16 33.31
CA ILE A 127 -17.12 17.41 33.31
C ILE A 127 -15.74 17.21 33.96
N PRO A 128 -14.63 17.74 33.39
CA PRO A 128 -13.30 17.58 33.96
C PRO A 128 -13.18 18.19 35.35
N GLY A 129 -12.66 17.42 36.31
CA GLY A 129 -12.41 17.87 37.68
C GLY A 129 -13.62 17.97 38.61
N ASP A 130 -14.84 17.65 38.15
CA ASP A 130 -16.07 17.89 38.93
C ASP A 130 -16.35 16.80 40.00
N ALA A 131 -15.89 15.56 39.82
CA ALA A 131 -16.01 14.51 40.84
C ALA A 131 -15.33 14.86 42.19
N ASN A 132 -14.35 15.77 42.18
CA ASN A 132 -13.63 16.24 43.36
C ASN A 132 -13.81 17.76 43.58
N VAL A 133 -14.83 18.40 43.00
CA VAL A 133 -14.86 19.85 42.79
C VAL A 133 -14.53 20.68 44.05
N GLY A 134 -13.56 21.59 43.92
CA GLY A 134 -13.29 22.64 44.90
C GLY A 134 -13.77 23.97 44.32
N TYR A 135 -14.77 24.60 44.92
CA TYR A 135 -15.33 25.85 44.40
C TYR A 135 -14.59 27.06 44.96
N SER A 136 -14.13 27.94 44.06
CA SER A 136 -13.68 29.29 44.39
C SER A 136 -13.86 30.19 43.17
N TYR A 137 -13.59 31.48 43.34
CA TYR A 137 -13.51 32.44 42.25
C TYR A 137 -12.36 33.41 42.48
N THR A 138 -11.87 34.01 41.41
CA THR A 138 -10.78 34.99 41.47
C THR A 138 -11.25 36.30 40.88
N SER A 139 -11.02 37.42 41.60
CA SER A 139 -11.33 38.76 41.11
C SER A 139 -10.16 39.36 40.33
N SER A 140 -10.46 40.15 39.30
CA SER A 140 -9.44 40.81 38.44
C SER A 140 -8.35 39.85 37.92
N ALA A 141 -8.74 38.62 37.61
CA ALA A 141 -7.81 37.55 37.25
C ALA A 141 -7.29 37.70 35.81
N THR A 142 -6.12 37.14 35.56
CA THR A 142 -5.61 36.85 34.21
C THR A 142 -5.68 35.35 33.97
N LEU A 143 -6.28 34.91 32.87
CA LEU A 143 -6.22 33.52 32.45
C LEU A 143 -4.88 33.26 31.79
N ASN A 144 -4.08 32.39 32.43
CA ASN A 144 -2.78 31.96 31.93
C ASN A 144 -2.89 30.54 31.39
N PHE A 145 -2.22 30.27 30.27
CA PHE A 145 -2.22 28.97 29.62
C PHE A 145 -0.98 28.15 30.02
N THR A 146 -1.13 26.83 29.98
CA THR A 146 -0.05 25.88 30.22
C THR A 146 -0.15 24.70 29.27
N GLY A 147 1.00 24.12 28.95
CA GLY A 147 1.11 23.03 27.99
C GLY A 147 0.81 23.47 26.56
N SER A 148 0.84 22.49 25.65
CA SER A 148 0.46 22.66 24.25
C SER A 148 -0.83 21.88 24.00
N HIS A 149 -1.86 22.56 23.52
CA HIS A 149 -3.15 21.96 23.20
C HIS A 149 -3.86 22.75 22.09
N PRO A 150 -4.64 22.12 21.20
CA PRO A 150 -5.36 22.84 20.13
C PRO A 150 -6.20 24.02 20.63
N ILE A 151 -6.85 23.86 21.80
CA ILE A 151 -7.64 24.91 22.46
C ILE A 151 -6.83 26.17 22.78
N THR A 152 -5.56 26.03 23.16
CA THR A 152 -4.72 27.17 23.61
C THR A 152 -3.78 27.67 22.53
N GLN A 153 -3.83 27.08 21.33
CA GLN A 153 -2.88 27.35 20.27
C GLN A 153 -3.01 28.79 19.74
N GLY A 154 -1.92 29.55 19.85
CA GLY A 154 -1.86 30.93 19.38
C GLY A 154 -2.64 31.93 20.24
N LEU A 155 -3.04 31.53 21.45
CA LEU A 155 -3.66 32.42 22.42
C LEU A 155 -2.60 33.07 23.32
N SER A 156 -2.77 34.36 23.58
CA SER A 156 -2.05 35.06 24.66
C SER A 156 -2.91 35.10 25.92
N SER A 157 -2.29 35.14 27.10
CA SER A 157 -3.02 35.33 28.36
C SER A 157 -3.87 36.61 28.30
N PHE A 158 -5.03 36.59 28.95
CA PHE A 158 -5.96 37.71 28.91
C PHE A 158 -6.73 37.86 30.21
N ALA A 159 -7.19 39.08 30.48
CA ALA A 159 -8.13 39.37 31.56
C ALA A 159 -9.56 39.21 31.03
N PRO A 160 -10.37 38.26 31.54
CA PRO A 160 -11.72 37.99 31.01
C PRO A 160 -12.74 39.10 31.30
N GLY A 161 -12.40 40.15 32.05
CA GLY A 161 -13.22 41.36 32.19
C GLY A 161 -14.53 41.22 32.97
N ALA A 162 -14.99 40.01 33.26
CA ALA A 162 -16.27 39.71 33.91
C ALA A 162 -16.27 39.88 35.45
N ASN A 163 -15.36 40.70 35.99
CA ASN A 163 -15.02 40.83 37.41
C ASN A 163 -14.47 39.54 38.08
N TYR A 164 -14.89 38.36 37.63
CA TYR A 164 -14.56 37.07 38.22
C TYR A 164 -14.22 35.99 37.18
N VAL A 165 -13.41 35.02 37.60
CA VAL A 165 -13.23 33.72 36.95
C VAL A 165 -13.53 32.64 37.97
N GLU A 166 -14.41 31.72 37.63
CA GLU A 166 -14.74 30.54 38.44
C GLU A 166 -13.60 29.53 38.36
N VAL A 167 -13.11 29.03 39.49
CA VAL A 167 -11.93 28.15 39.52
C VAL A 167 -12.17 26.89 40.32
N ASN A 168 -11.58 25.79 39.83
CA ASN A 168 -11.51 24.53 40.55
C ASN A 168 -10.22 24.47 41.39
N THR A 169 -10.37 24.41 42.71
CA THR A 169 -9.25 24.38 43.67
C THR A 169 -8.85 22.98 44.10
N ALA A 170 -9.61 21.95 43.73
CA ALA A 170 -9.35 20.60 44.17
C ALA A 170 -8.32 19.86 43.31
N THR A 171 -7.92 18.68 43.78
CA THR A 171 -7.06 17.76 43.05
C THR A 171 -7.86 17.09 41.93
N LEU A 172 -7.30 17.08 40.72
CA LEU A 172 -7.97 16.48 39.57
C LEU A 172 -7.87 14.95 39.58
N PRO A 173 -8.95 14.24 39.21
CA PRO A 173 -8.90 12.81 38.97
C PRO A 173 -8.08 12.47 37.72
N SER A 174 -7.71 11.19 37.56
CA SER A 174 -7.10 10.70 36.33
C SER A 174 -7.96 10.98 35.10
N GLY A 175 -7.33 11.35 34.00
CA GLY A 175 -7.99 11.67 32.73
C GLY A 175 -8.38 13.14 32.54
N SER A 176 -8.28 14.01 33.55
CA SER A 176 -8.45 15.46 33.34
C SER A 176 -7.09 16.15 33.15
N THR A 177 -6.99 17.03 32.16
CA THR A 177 -5.79 17.83 31.88
C THR A 177 -6.07 19.31 32.14
N VAL A 178 -5.17 20.00 32.84
CA VAL A 178 -5.22 21.45 33.03
C VAL A 178 -4.52 22.14 31.87
N LEU A 179 -5.22 23.05 31.19
CA LEU A 179 -4.61 23.90 30.16
C LEU A 179 -4.55 25.36 30.55
N GLY A 180 -5.21 25.75 31.65
CA GLY A 180 -5.09 27.11 32.16
C GLY A 180 -5.49 27.30 33.61
N TYR A 181 -4.90 28.33 34.21
CA TYR A 181 -5.05 28.71 35.61
C TYR A 181 -5.07 30.24 35.74
N THR A 182 -5.54 30.73 36.88
CA THR A 182 -5.54 32.19 37.17
C THR A 182 -4.34 32.56 38.03
N ASN A 183 -4.48 33.43 39.03
CA ASN A 183 -3.38 33.99 39.83
C ASN A 183 -2.48 32.94 40.53
N SER A 184 -2.89 31.67 40.57
CA SER A 184 -2.15 30.53 41.11
C SER A 184 -2.45 29.26 40.31
N THR A 185 -1.48 28.36 40.16
CA THR A 185 -1.66 27.05 39.52
C THR A 185 -2.66 26.15 40.27
N SER A 186 -2.94 26.45 41.54
CA SER A 186 -4.01 25.79 42.30
C SER A 186 -5.41 26.18 41.79
N ASN A 187 -5.56 27.37 41.20
CA ASN A 187 -6.82 27.93 40.72
C ASN A 187 -7.03 27.58 39.24
N LYS A 188 -7.43 26.33 38.98
CA LYS A 188 -7.61 25.79 37.63
C LYS A 188 -8.86 26.39 36.99
N ALA A 189 -8.69 27.02 35.82
CA ALA A 189 -9.73 27.78 35.13
C ALA A 189 -10.00 27.27 33.71
N LEU A 190 -9.14 26.43 33.17
CA LEU A 190 -9.37 25.73 31.91
C LEU A 190 -8.88 24.30 32.05
N MET A 191 -9.80 23.36 31.85
CA MET A 191 -9.55 21.93 31.96
C MET A 191 -10.26 21.19 30.85
N VAL A 192 -9.67 20.07 30.41
CA VAL A 192 -10.25 19.20 29.41
C VAL A 192 -10.21 17.76 29.87
N ARG A 193 -11.08 16.94 29.28
CA ARG A 193 -11.01 15.50 29.33
C ARG A 193 -11.44 14.93 28.00
N ASP A 194 -10.62 14.02 27.49
CA ASP A 194 -10.84 13.26 26.28
C ASP A 194 -11.23 11.81 26.61
N SER A 195 -11.64 11.07 25.58
CA SER A 195 -11.90 9.63 25.66
C SER A 195 -12.90 9.23 26.75
N ILE A 196 -14.00 9.98 26.88
CA ILE A 196 -15.06 9.71 27.85
C ILE A 196 -16.00 8.63 27.30
N GLY A 197 -16.10 7.52 28.03
CA GLY A 197 -16.98 6.40 27.66
C GLY A 197 -16.53 5.66 26.40
N ALA A 198 -17.36 4.73 25.93
CA ALA A 198 -17.04 3.88 24.77
C ALA A 198 -17.07 4.65 23.44
N GLY A 199 -17.84 5.74 23.37
CA GLY A 199 -17.90 6.62 22.20
C GLY A 199 -16.76 7.63 22.12
N GLN A 200 -15.83 7.64 23.10
CA GLN A 200 -14.70 8.56 23.16
C GLN A 200 -15.08 10.05 23.14
N GLY A 201 -16.20 10.41 23.78
CA GLY A 201 -16.64 11.80 23.84
C GLY A 201 -15.65 12.70 24.57
N ARG A 202 -15.84 14.01 24.41
CA ARG A 202 -14.94 15.03 24.96
C ARG A 202 -15.70 16.01 25.82
N SER A 203 -15.04 16.53 26.84
CA SER A 203 -15.58 17.65 27.60
C SER A 203 -14.51 18.64 28.04
N ALA A 204 -14.94 19.87 28.23
CA ALA A 204 -14.10 20.96 28.70
C ALA A 204 -14.82 21.76 29.78
N TYR A 205 -14.02 22.38 30.64
CA TYR A 205 -14.47 23.37 31.60
C TYR A 205 -13.71 24.68 31.36
N LEU A 206 -14.46 25.76 31.19
CA LEU A 206 -13.98 27.13 31.12
C LEU A 206 -14.53 27.92 32.31
N GLY A 207 -13.68 28.29 33.25
CA GLY A 207 -14.04 29.16 34.38
C GLY A 207 -14.45 30.58 33.98
N VAL A 208 -14.22 30.92 32.72
CA VAL A 208 -14.61 32.18 32.10
C VAL A 208 -16.14 32.23 31.93
N LEU A 209 -16.70 33.41 32.16
CA LEU A 209 -18.13 33.61 32.41
C LEU A 209 -18.97 33.85 31.13
N TYR A 210 -18.90 32.97 30.13
CA TYR A 210 -19.62 33.17 28.86
C TYR A 210 -21.14 33.19 29.01
N LEU A 211 -21.69 32.38 29.94
CA LEU A 211 -23.14 32.28 30.19
C LEU A 211 -23.63 33.12 31.39
N ALA A 212 -22.74 33.91 32.02
CA ALA A 212 -23.13 34.73 33.16
C ALA A 212 -24.08 35.87 32.76
N SER A 213 -24.85 36.36 33.74
CA SER A 213 -25.82 37.42 33.51
C SER A 213 -25.17 38.72 33.02
N VAL A 214 -25.65 39.24 31.88
CA VAL A 214 -25.10 40.47 31.28
C VAL A 214 -25.43 41.75 32.06
N SER A 215 -26.38 41.69 33.00
CA SER A 215 -26.70 42.82 33.89
C SER A 215 -25.82 42.85 35.14
N GLY A 216 -25.28 41.70 35.56
CA GLY A 216 -24.44 41.56 36.74
C GLY A 216 -22.94 41.43 36.46
N TYR A 217 -22.57 41.06 35.23
CA TYR A 217 -21.19 40.77 34.85
C TYR A 217 -20.82 41.43 33.52
N SER A 218 -19.61 42.01 33.47
CA SER A 218 -19.07 42.63 32.24
C SER A 218 -18.49 41.57 31.30
N THR A 219 -19.31 41.03 30.40
CA THR A 219 -18.89 39.98 29.46
C THR A 219 -18.36 40.51 28.12
N THR A 220 -18.40 41.83 27.88
CA THR A 220 -17.93 42.44 26.62
C THR A 220 -16.50 42.04 26.23
N PRO A 221 -15.51 41.98 27.15
CA PRO A 221 -14.14 41.57 26.80
C PRO A 221 -14.02 40.12 26.34
N LEU A 222 -15.04 39.28 26.57
CA LEU A 222 -15.07 37.89 26.13
C LEU A 222 -15.46 37.74 24.66
N LYS A 223 -15.96 38.80 24.02
CA LYS A 223 -16.54 38.79 22.67
C LYS A 223 -15.54 39.14 21.57
N SER A 224 -14.24 39.21 21.88
CA SER A 224 -13.19 39.42 20.88
C SER A 224 -11.83 38.88 21.34
N GLY A 225 -10.86 38.83 20.41
CA GLY A 225 -9.46 38.53 20.71
C GLY A 225 -9.25 37.11 21.23
N SER A 226 -8.27 36.92 22.13
CA SER A 226 -7.95 35.60 22.69
C SER A 226 -9.11 34.95 23.44
N ALA A 227 -10.00 35.74 24.03
CA ALA A 227 -11.13 35.21 24.80
C ALA A 227 -12.20 34.64 23.87
N ASP A 228 -12.47 35.31 22.77
CA ASP A 228 -13.41 34.83 21.77
C ASP A 228 -12.88 33.57 21.06
N ARG A 229 -11.64 33.66 20.56
CA ARG A 229 -10.96 32.52 19.93
C ARG A 229 -10.83 31.31 20.86
N LEU A 230 -10.67 31.52 22.18
CA LEU A 230 -10.68 30.42 23.15
C LEU A 230 -12.01 29.66 23.14
N LEU A 231 -13.13 30.36 23.08
CA LEU A 231 -14.46 29.74 23.04
C LEU A 231 -14.61 28.92 21.76
N GLU A 232 -14.33 29.52 20.61
CA GLU A 232 -14.44 28.85 19.30
C GLU A 232 -13.52 27.62 19.21
N GLN A 233 -12.23 27.74 19.59
CA GLN A 233 -11.30 26.61 19.58
C GLN A 233 -11.73 25.50 20.54
N THR A 234 -12.35 25.85 21.67
CA THR A 234 -12.90 24.87 22.61
C THR A 234 -14.08 24.13 21.99
N VAL A 235 -15.04 24.84 21.40
CA VAL A 235 -16.20 24.23 20.75
C VAL A 235 -15.77 23.36 19.58
N ALA A 236 -14.86 23.84 18.72
CA ALA A 236 -14.32 23.05 17.61
C ALA A 236 -13.61 21.77 18.08
N TRP A 237 -12.82 21.85 19.15
CA TRP A 237 -12.17 20.68 19.73
C TRP A 237 -13.15 19.67 20.34
N LEU A 238 -14.28 20.14 20.88
CA LEU A 238 -15.33 19.28 21.41
C LEU A 238 -16.17 18.61 20.31
N ALA A 239 -16.41 19.31 19.20
CA ALA A 239 -17.12 18.79 18.03
C ALA A 239 -16.32 17.73 17.28
N ASP A 240 -14.99 17.83 17.33
CA ASP A 240 -14.08 16.78 16.90
C ASP A 240 -14.25 15.58 17.84
N SER A 241 -15.19 14.69 17.50
CA SER A 241 -15.73 13.54 18.26
C SER A 241 -14.71 12.49 18.73
N GLY A 242 -13.41 12.79 18.78
CA GLY A 242 -12.41 11.84 19.23
C GLY A 242 -12.21 10.65 18.29
N VAL A 243 -12.91 10.60 17.16
CA VAL A 243 -12.60 9.72 16.04
C VAL A 243 -11.37 10.31 15.37
N SER A 244 -10.23 10.08 16.02
CA SER A 244 -8.92 10.54 15.61
C SER A 244 -8.78 10.48 14.09
N ASN A 245 -8.26 11.54 13.46
CA ASN A 245 -7.80 11.57 12.07
C ASN A 245 -6.62 10.61 11.85
N VAL A 246 -6.65 9.45 12.51
CA VAL A 246 -5.65 8.40 12.49
C VAL A 246 -5.72 7.75 11.12
N PRO A 247 -4.67 7.92 10.31
CA PRO A 247 -4.57 7.18 9.07
C PRO A 247 -4.39 5.69 9.38
N SER A 248 -4.94 4.83 8.52
CA SER A 248 -4.73 3.39 8.59
C SER A 248 -4.16 2.92 7.26
N LEU A 249 -2.98 2.33 7.30
CA LEU A 249 -2.31 1.79 6.11
C LEU A 249 -2.87 0.40 5.80
N SER A 250 -3.42 0.23 4.60
CA SER A 250 -3.64 -1.07 3.98
C SER A 250 -2.77 -1.20 2.74
N ALA A 251 -2.18 -2.37 2.52
CA ALA A 251 -1.29 -2.64 1.39
C ALA A 251 -1.46 -4.08 0.90
N THR A 252 -1.42 -4.28 -0.42
CA THR A 252 -1.57 -5.60 -1.03
C THR A 252 -0.23 -6.17 -1.47
N ASN A 253 -0.01 -7.44 -1.16
CA ASN A 253 1.17 -8.16 -1.64
C ASN A 253 1.04 -8.54 -3.12
N THR A 254 2.15 -8.81 -3.79
CA THR A 254 2.19 -8.99 -5.24
C THR A 254 3.04 -10.20 -5.64
N ASN A 255 2.52 -11.03 -6.54
CA ASN A 255 3.19 -12.20 -7.12
C ASN A 255 3.25 -12.03 -8.65
N PHE A 256 4.43 -12.23 -9.22
CA PHE A 256 4.69 -12.13 -10.67
C PHE A 256 4.32 -13.39 -11.44
N GLY A 257 4.03 -14.49 -10.74
CA GLY A 257 3.76 -15.80 -11.34
C GLY A 257 5.00 -16.43 -11.95
N ASN A 258 4.80 -17.23 -12.99
CA ASN A 258 5.89 -17.86 -13.73
C ASN A 258 6.39 -16.90 -14.81
N VAL A 259 7.70 -16.64 -14.80
CA VAL A 259 8.37 -15.77 -15.77
C VAL A 259 9.52 -16.54 -16.41
N ARG A 260 9.61 -16.50 -17.74
CA ARG A 260 10.67 -17.22 -18.46
C ARG A 260 12.02 -16.55 -18.20
N VAL A 261 13.06 -17.33 -17.91
CA VAL A 261 14.43 -16.83 -17.80
C VAL A 261 14.83 -16.06 -19.07
N GLY A 262 15.41 -14.87 -18.90
CA GLY A 262 15.73 -13.96 -20.01
C GLY A 262 14.56 -13.08 -20.47
N THR A 263 13.44 -13.08 -19.74
CA THR A 263 12.32 -12.14 -19.90
C THR A 263 12.01 -11.42 -18.60
N SER A 264 11.09 -10.46 -18.65
CA SER A 264 10.66 -9.70 -17.47
C SER A 264 9.14 -9.64 -17.38
N ALA A 265 8.62 -9.59 -16.15
CA ALA A 265 7.22 -9.29 -15.88
C ALA A 265 7.08 -8.12 -14.91
N THR A 266 5.98 -7.39 -15.01
CA THR A 266 5.68 -6.25 -14.13
C THR A 266 4.50 -6.54 -13.24
N ALA A 267 4.54 -6.08 -11.99
CA ALA A 267 3.42 -6.18 -11.08
C ALA A 267 3.40 -4.98 -10.12
N THR A 268 2.21 -4.64 -9.63
CA THR A 268 1.97 -3.39 -8.89
C THR A 268 1.66 -3.68 -7.43
N VAL A 269 2.26 -2.87 -6.55
CA VAL A 269 1.91 -2.76 -5.14
C VAL A 269 0.98 -1.55 -4.99
N THR A 270 -0.14 -1.77 -4.32
CA THR A 270 -1.13 -0.73 -4.02
C THR A 270 -1.16 -0.48 -2.52
N VAL A 271 -1.11 0.79 -2.14
CA VAL A 271 -1.33 1.25 -0.76
C VAL A 271 -2.58 2.11 -0.72
N SER A 272 -3.33 2.03 0.38
CA SER A 272 -4.57 2.78 0.57
C SER A 272 -4.71 3.29 1.99
N ASN A 273 -5.32 4.45 2.15
CA ASN A 273 -5.73 4.95 3.46
C ASN A 273 -7.14 4.45 3.81
N THR A 274 -7.22 3.45 4.70
CA THR A 274 -8.49 2.92 5.23
C THR A 274 -8.82 3.49 6.62
N GLY A 275 -8.21 4.62 6.98
CA GLY A 275 -8.45 5.31 8.25
C GLY A 275 -9.79 6.02 8.28
N ASN A 276 -9.98 6.82 9.32
CA ASN A 276 -11.21 7.58 9.54
C ASN A 276 -11.36 8.74 8.53
N ALA A 277 -12.58 9.27 8.41
CA ALA A 277 -12.84 10.46 7.60
C ALA A 277 -12.00 11.63 8.12
N GLY A 278 -11.40 12.39 7.20
CA GLY A 278 -10.46 13.47 7.55
C GLY A 278 -9.01 13.03 7.80
N SER A 279 -8.71 11.72 7.82
CA SER A 279 -7.34 11.24 7.98
C SER A 279 -6.46 11.48 6.73
N SER A 280 -5.17 11.74 6.97
CA SER A 280 -4.14 11.92 5.93
C SER A 280 -2.97 10.96 6.16
N LEU A 281 -2.85 9.96 5.28
CA LEU A 281 -1.77 8.97 5.31
C LEU A 281 -0.62 9.45 4.42
N THR A 282 0.55 9.67 5.00
CA THR A 282 1.77 10.07 4.28
C THR A 282 2.89 9.07 4.50
N GLY A 283 3.64 8.76 3.46
CA GLY A 283 4.67 7.73 3.56
C GLY A 283 5.35 7.42 2.24
N ASN A 284 6.15 6.35 2.25
CA ASN A 284 6.92 5.91 1.10
C ASN A 284 6.76 4.40 0.89
N ILE A 285 6.72 3.99 -0.37
CA ILE A 285 6.89 2.59 -0.79
C ILE A 285 8.38 2.41 -1.09
N GLY A 286 9.06 1.48 -0.44
CA GLY A 286 10.51 1.27 -0.52
C GLY A 286 10.98 0.58 -1.82
N PRO A 287 12.30 0.57 -2.10
CA PRO A 287 12.86 -0.23 -3.18
C PRO A 287 12.82 -1.73 -2.84
N ALA A 288 12.92 -2.58 -3.87
CA ALA A 288 13.21 -4.00 -3.72
C ALA A 288 14.67 -4.23 -3.28
N SER A 289 14.89 -5.25 -2.45
CA SER A 289 16.20 -5.67 -1.98
C SER A 289 16.65 -6.92 -2.74
N GLY A 290 17.47 -6.77 -3.77
CA GLY A 290 17.93 -7.87 -4.64
C GLY A 290 18.15 -7.42 -6.08
N SER A 291 18.78 -8.26 -6.90
CA SER A 291 19.13 -7.93 -8.29
C SER A 291 18.02 -8.19 -9.31
N GLU A 292 17.08 -9.08 -9.02
CA GLU A 292 16.07 -9.55 -9.98
C GLU A 292 14.76 -8.77 -9.92
N PHE A 293 14.50 -8.09 -8.80
CA PHE A 293 13.33 -7.23 -8.61
C PHE A 293 13.78 -5.78 -8.57
N SER A 294 13.17 -4.93 -9.40
CA SER A 294 13.51 -3.51 -9.45
C SER A 294 12.26 -2.64 -9.54
N PRO A 295 12.22 -1.48 -8.86
CA PRO A 295 11.13 -0.53 -9.06
C PRO A 295 11.24 0.10 -10.45
N THR A 296 10.12 0.26 -11.14
CA THR A 296 10.10 0.69 -12.55
C THR A 296 9.34 1.99 -12.75
N SER A 297 8.20 2.16 -12.08
CA SER A 297 7.35 3.34 -12.23
C SER A 297 6.38 3.50 -11.05
N GLY A 298 5.61 4.59 -11.04
CA GLY A 298 4.67 4.92 -9.98
C GLY A 298 5.28 5.80 -8.88
N SER A 299 4.51 6.01 -7.81
CA SER A 299 4.86 6.97 -6.77
C SER A 299 5.74 6.32 -5.70
N GLN A 300 6.93 6.90 -5.48
CA GLN A 300 7.79 6.51 -4.35
C GLN A 300 7.24 7.02 -3.02
N SER A 301 6.75 8.25 -2.99
CA SER A 301 6.10 8.87 -1.84
C SER A 301 4.61 9.04 -2.11
N PHE A 302 3.80 9.05 -1.05
CA PHE A 302 2.37 9.25 -1.16
C PHE A 302 1.85 10.18 -0.05
N THR A 303 0.74 10.84 -0.35
CA THR A 303 -0.10 11.58 0.60
C THR A 303 -1.53 11.30 0.19
N LEU A 304 -2.27 10.58 1.04
CA LEU A 304 -3.56 9.99 0.72
C LEU A 304 -4.61 10.45 1.72
N SER A 305 -5.63 11.13 1.23
CA SER A 305 -6.89 11.31 1.98
C SER A 305 -7.58 9.97 2.16
N GLN A 306 -8.60 9.92 3.02
CA GLN A 306 -9.40 8.71 3.23
C GLN A 306 -9.85 8.08 1.91
N ASN A 307 -9.73 6.75 1.80
CA ASN A 307 -10.10 5.93 0.64
C ASN A 307 -9.30 6.18 -0.65
N GLN A 308 -8.29 7.05 -0.62
CA GLN A 308 -7.38 7.21 -1.75
C GLN A 308 -6.32 6.12 -1.76
N THR A 309 -5.75 5.90 -2.95
CA THR A 309 -4.74 4.89 -3.21
C THR A 309 -3.52 5.47 -3.92
N ALA A 310 -2.35 4.86 -3.70
CA ALA A 310 -1.15 5.08 -4.47
C ALA A 310 -0.56 3.75 -4.92
N ASN A 311 0.08 3.75 -6.08
CA ASN A 311 0.61 2.56 -6.71
C ASN A 311 2.10 2.72 -7.00
N ARG A 312 2.86 1.64 -6.81
CA ARG A 312 4.24 1.50 -7.29
C ARG A 312 4.41 0.19 -8.02
N THR A 313 4.94 0.25 -9.24
CA THR A 313 5.15 -0.91 -10.10
C THR A 313 6.59 -1.38 -10.04
N TYR A 314 6.76 -2.69 -9.94
CA TYR A 314 8.03 -3.39 -9.91
C TYR A 314 8.14 -4.29 -11.14
N THR A 315 9.38 -4.52 -11.58
CA THR A 315 9.73 -5.50 -12.61
C THR A 315 10.51 -6.63 -11.97
N TYR A 316 10.14 -7.87 -12.29
CA TYR A 316 10.85 -9.09 -11.97
C TYR A 316 11.51 -9.66 -13.24
N THR A 317 12.81 -9.91 -13.19
CA THR A 317 13.61 -10.48 -14.27
C THR A 317 14.43 -11.65 -13.72
N PRO A 318 13.94 -12.90 -13.78
CA PRO A 318 14.66 -14.05 -13.27
C PRO A 318 15.96 -14.31 -14.04
N GLY A 319 17.07 -14.42 -13.30
CA GLY A 319 18.36 -14.82 -13.86
C GLY A 319 18.52 -16.33 -13.97
N THR A 320 17.83 -17.09 -13.11
CA THR A 320 17.88 -18.56 -13.09
C THR A 320 16.51 -19.18 -12.85
N ARG A 321 16.40 -20.51 -13.01
CA ARG A 321 15.18 -21.25 -12.73
C ARG A 321 15.03 -21.47 -11.22
N GLY A 322 13.88 -21.11 -10.66
CA GLY A 322 13.65 -21.23 -9.22
C GLY A 322 12.59 -20.27 -8.70
N ALA A 323 12.25 -20.41 -7.42
CA ALA A 323 11.40 -19.46 -6.73
C ALA A 323 12.26 -18.33 -6.16
N ASP A 324 11.92 -17.10 -6.51
CA ASP A 324 12.62 -15.90 -6.05
C ASP A 324 11.68 -15.05 -5.19
N SER A 325 12.27 -14.37 -4.21
CA SER A 325 11.51 -13.44 -3.37
C SER A 325 12.39 -12.31 -2.87
N THR A 326 11.76 -11.15 -2.64
CA THR A 326 12.39 -9.99 -2.02
C THR A 326 11.41 -9.30 -1.08
N THR A 327 11.93 -8.63 -0.06
CA THR A 327 11.12 -7.80 0.83
C THR A 327 11.25 -6.33 0.46
N ILE A 328 10.11 -5.63 0.51
CA ILE A 328 10.03 -4.17 0.42
C ILE A 328 9.44 -3.62 1.72
N SER A 329 9.91 -2.46 2.15
CA SER A 329 9.35 -1.73 3.28
C SER A 329 8.37 -0.66 2.82
N ILE A 330 7.30 -0.46 3.59
CA ILE A 330 6.39 0.67 3.46
C ILE A 330 6.50 1.46 4.77
N THR A 331 6.96 2.70 4.66
CA THR A 331 7.01 3.62 5.80
C THR A 331 5.83 4.57 5.75
N SER A 332 5.25 4.91 6.89
CA SER A 332 4.15 5.89 6.95
C SER A 332 4.08 6.63 8.30
N ASN A 333 3.24 7.65 8.37
CA ASN A 333 2.84 8.31 9.62
C ASN A 333 1.77 7.52 10.42
N ALA A 334 1.37 6.34 9.94
CA ALA A 334 0.59 5.34 10.69
C ALA A 334 1.55 4.26 11.21
N ASN A 335 1.26 2.98 10.94
CA ASN A 335 2.18 1.87 11.16
C ASN A 335 2.98 1.56 9.89
N ASN A 336 4.24 1.16 10.05
CA ASN A 336 5.06 0.66 8.95
C ASN A 336 4.68 -0.79 8.62
N SER A 337 4.84 -1.18 7.36
CA SER A 337 4.56 -2.54 6.88
C SER A 337 5.70 -3.05 6.03
N SER A 338 5.79 -4.38 5.88
CA SER A 338 6.74 -5.04 4.98
C SER A 338 5.97 -6.01 4.09
N LEU A 339 6.22 -5.95 2.79
CA LEU A 339 5.62 -6.86 1.81
C LEU A 339 6.68 -7.75 1.18
N THR A 340 6.29 -8.96 0.77
CA THR A 340 7.19 -9.93 0.14
C THR A 340 6.77 -10.15 -1.31
N LEU A 341 7.52 -9.57 -2.24
CA LEU A 341 7.32 -9.81 -3.65
C LEU A 341 7.83 -11.20 -4.00
N THR A 342 7.08 -11.97 -4.77
CA THR A 342 7.45 -13.34 -5.17
C THR A 342 7.30 -13.56 -6.67
N GLY A 343 8.13 -14.42 -7.23
CA GLY A 343 8.04 -14.87 -8.61
C GLY A 343 8.74 -16.20 -8.79
N THR A 344 8.49 -16.87 -9.91
CA THR A 344 9.17 -18.12 -10.25
C THR A 344 9.78 -18.02 -11.64
N GLY A 345 11.11 -18.10 -11.72
CA GLY A 345 11.85 -18.26 -12.96
C GLY A 345 11.63 -19.66 -13.52
N VAL A 346 11.12 -19.75 -14.75
CA VAL A 346 10.93 -21.02 -15.47
C VAL A 346 11.78 -21.05 -16.74
N SER A 347 12.22 -22.23 -17.17
CA SER A 347 13.04 -22.36 -18.37
C SER A 347 12.92 -23.75 -18.98
N PRO A 348 12.99 -23.88 -20.33
CA PRO A 348 13.28 -25.17 -20.94
C PRO A 348 14.64 -25.70 -20.49
N VAL A 349 14.83 -27.02 -20.61
CA VAL A 349 16.11 -27.68 -20.37
C VAL A 349 16.43 -28.59 -21.55
N PHE A 350 17.50 -28.27 -22.27
CA PHE A 350 17.97 -29.09 -23.38
C PHE A 350 18.58 -30.40 -22.86
N HIS A 351 18.17 -31.50 -23.48
CA HIS A 351 18.80 -32.80 -23.32
C HIS A 351 18.94 -33.46 -24.68
N SER A 352 19.98 -34.27 -24.84
CA SER A 352 20.23 -35.05 -26.04
C SER A 352 20.74 -36.45 -25.71
N SER A 353 20.43 -37.43 -26.57
CA SER A 353 20.85 -38.83 -26.40
C SER A 353 22.36 -39.01 -26.37
N VAL A 354 23.10 -38.11 -27.01
CA VAL A 354 24.56 -37.97 -26.90
C VAL A 354 24.85 -36.68 -26.14
N ALA A 355 25.82 -36.68 -25.22
CA ALA A 355 26.15 -35.47 -24.46
C ALA A 355 26.72 -34.38 -25.39
N ALA A 356 26.33 -33.11 -25.14
CA ALA A 356 26.92 -31.97 -25.85
C ALA A 356 28.44 -31.91 -25.59
N GLY A 357 29.21 -31.62 -26.64
CA GLY A 357 30.68 -31.64 -26.66
C GLY A 357 31.28 -33.01 -27.02
N SER A 358 30.49 -34.08 -27.00
CA SER A 358 30.96 -35.44 -27.33
C SER A 358 30.91 -35.74 -28.84
N THR A 359 31.49 -36.87 -29.21
CA THR A 359 31.51 -37.38 -30.59
C THR A 359 30.32 -38.29 -30.88
N ILE A 360 29.65 -38.02 -32.00
CA ILE A 360 28.73 -38.93 -32.68
C ILE A 360 29.55 -39.66 -33.74
N ASP A 361 29.96 -40.88 -33.39
CA ASP A 361 30.77 -41.73 -34.26
C ASP A 361 29.88 -42.60 -35.15
N PHE A 362 30.13 -42.56 -36.45
CA PHE A 362 29.49 -43.39 -37.46
C PHE A 362 30.24 -44.71 -37.69
N GLY A 363 31.44 -44.85 -37.12
CA GLY A 363 32.33 -45.98 -37.32
C GLY A 363 32.88 -46.04 -38.75
N GLU A 364 33.10 -47.26 -39.23
CA GLU A 364 33.52 -47.50 -40.60
C GLU A 364 32.33 -47.46 -41.57
N VAL A 365 32.37 -46.54 -42.53
CA VAL A 365 31.29 -46.32 -43.49
C VAL A 365 31.81 -46.44 -44.93
N GLY A 366 31.19 -47.32 -45.72
CA GLY A 366 31.55 -47.53 -47.13
C GLY A 366 30.95 -46.51 -48.08
N TYR A 367 29.67 -46.18 -47.90
CA TYR A 367 28.94 -45.28 -48.80
C TYR A 367 27.98 -44.36 -48.04
N ILE A 368 27.00 -44.95 -47.34
CA ILE A 368 26.03 -44.21 -46.50
C ILE A 368 26.07 -44.77 -45.09
N GLY A 369 26.11 -43.87 -44.10
CA GLY A 369 25.96 -44.19 -42.69
C GLY A 369 24.95 -43.24 -42.05
N THR A 370 24.19 -43.73 -41.07
CA THR A 370 23.17 -42.93 -40.38
C THR A 370 23.30 -43.08 -38.89
N GLN A 371 23.22 -41.98 -38.16
CA GLN A 371 23.12 -41.94 -36.71
C GLN A 371 21.90 -41.12 -36.30
N THR A 372 21.26 -41.49 -35.19
CA THR A 372 20.11 -40.77 -34.65
C THR A 372 20.52 -39.97 -33.43
N LEU A 373 20.27 -38.67 -33.48
CA LEU A 373 20.36 -37.79 -32.32
C LEU A 373 18.94 -37.47 -31.84
N THR A 374 18.61 -37.89 -30.62
CA THR A 374 17.32 -37.56 -30.01
C THR A 374 17.51 -36.35 -29.13
N ILE A 375 16.74 -35.29 -29.35
CA ILE A 375 16.69 -34.09 -28.53
C ILE A 375 15.39 -34.08 -27.73
N GLN A 376 15.45 -33.64 -26.48
CA GLN A 376 14.30 -33.52 -25.61
C GLN A 376 14.35 -32.23 -24.80
N ASN A 377 13.18 -31.65 -24.52
CA ASN A 377 13.02 -30.67 -23.45
C ASN A 377 12.69 -31.40 -22.14
N ILE A 378 13.65 -31.51 -21.23
CA ILE A 378 13.50 -32.21 -19.94
C ILE A 378 13.22 -31.27 -18.78
N THR A 379 12.63 -30.09 -19.04
CA THR A 379 12.34 -29.14 -17.96
C THR A 379 11.55 -29.77 -16.81
N ALA A 380 11.97 -29.46 -15.58
CA ALA A 380 11.27 -29.89 -14.38
C ALA A 380 9.98 -29.08 -14.13
N ASP A 381 9.88 -27.89 -14.72
CA ASP A 381 8.76 -26.97 -14.54
C ASP A 381 7.45 -27.56 -15.11
N ALA A 382 6.30 -27.01 -14.76
CA ALA A 382 5.03 -27.42 -15.37
C ALA A 382 5.03 -27.18 -16.90
N ASN A 383 4.13 -27.84 -17.64
CA ASN A 383 3.94 -27.51 -19.05
C ASN A 383 3.18 -26.18 -19.17
N LEU A 384 3.90 -25.08 -19.39
CA LEU A 384 3.39 -23.71 -19.39
C LEU A 384 3.41 -23.08 -20.80
N GLY A 385 3.43 -23.90 -21.85
CA GLY A 385 3.55 -23.44 -23.24
C GLY A 385 4.84 -22.65 -23.47
N ASP A 386 4.74 -21.50 -24.12
CA ASP A 386 5.87 -20.65 -24.53
C ASP A 386 6.83 -20.25 -23.38
N LEU A 387 6.39 -20.29 -22.11
CA LEU A 387 7.28 -20.05 -20.97
C LEU A 387 8.29 -21.18 -20.76
N THR A 388 7.95 -22.41 -21.14
CA THR A 388 8.74 -23.63 -20.92
C THR A 388 9.06 -24.41 -22.18
N ASP A 389 8.49 -24.06 -23.32
CA ASP A 389 8.81 -24.65 -24.62
C ASP A 389 10.25 -24.30 -25.02
N MET A 390 10.95 -25.24 -25.66
CA MET A 390 12.30 -25.04 -26.17
C MET A 390 12.25 -24.89 -27.68
N THR A 391 12.77 -23.78 -28.22
CA THR A 391 12.91 -23.61 -29.67
C THR A 391 14.31 -24.01 -30.11
N LEU A 392 14.41 -24.90 -31.10
CA LEU A 392 15.65 -25.13 -31.83
C LEU A 392 15.71 -24.13 -32.99
N LEU A 393 16.47 -23.05 -32.82
CA LEU A 393 16.49 -21.91 -33.74
C LEU A 393 17.24 -22.23 -35.02
N SER A 394 18.42 -22.84 -34.89
CA SER A 394 19.25 -23.23 -36.02
C SER A 394 20.03 -24.51 -35.70
N ALA A 395 20.42 -25.21 -36.77
CA ALA A 395 21.34 -26.32 -36.73
C ALA A 395 22.29 -26.16 -37.91
N THR A 396 23.60 -26.10 -37.66
CA THR A 396 24.61 -25.89 -38.69
C THR A 396 25.70 -26.94 -38.57
N ILE A 397 26.08 -27.54 -39.69
CA ILE A 397 27.25 -28.42 -39.79
C ILE A 397 28.39 -27.61 -40.37
N THR A 398 29.50 -27.54 -39.65
CA THR A 398 30.69 -26.78 -40.03
C THR A 398 31.95 -27.64 -39.91
N GLY A 399 33.07 -27.17 -40.45
CA GLY A 399 34.34 -27.90 -40.45
C GLY A 399 34.78 -28.35 -41.85
N PRO A 400 36.00 -28.89 -41.97
CA PRO A 400 36.63 -29.19 -43.25
C PRO A 400 35.88 -30.27 -44.04
N ASP A 401 35.25 -31.24 -43.36
CA ASP A 401 34.51 -32.34 -43.98
C ASP A 401 32.99 -32.17 -43.85
N ALA A 402 32.49 -30.96 -43.58
CA ALA A 402 31.06 -30.70 -43.34
C ALA A 402 30.15 -31.14 -44.49
N SER A 403 30.61 -31.05 -45.74
CA SER A 403 29.85 -31.43 -46.94
C SER A 403 29.49 -32.92 -46.99
N TYR A 404 30.17 -33.77 -46.23
CA TYR A 404 29.88 -35.21 -46.16
C TYR A 404 28.73 -35.55 -45.19
N PHE A 405 28.27 -34.57 -44.39
CA PHE A 405 27.23 -34.79 -43.40
C PHE A 405 25.99 -33.94 -43.71
N THR A 406 24.81 -34.54 -43.59
CA THR A 406 23.52 -33.86 -43.71
C THR A 406 22.66 -34.14 -42.49
N LEU A 407 21.80 -33.18 -42.16
CA LEU A 407 20.84 -33.28 -41.05
C LEU A 407 19.42 -33.36 -41.62
N GLU A 408 18.71 -34.42 -41.28
CA GLU A 408 17.32 -34.66 -41.66
C GLU A 408 16.41 -34.62 -40.43
N GLY A 409 15.16 -34.22 -40.61
CA GLY A 409 14.17 -34.10 -39.53
C GLY A 409 14.27 -32.81 -38.70
N PHE A 410 15.16 -31.89 -39.08
CA PHE A 410 15.27 -30.56 -38.47
C PHE A 410 14.51 -29.51 -39.27
N THR A 411 13.79 -28.63 -38.59
CA THR A 411 13.20 -27.41 -39.18
C THR A 411 13.54 -26.22 -38.28
N PRO A 412 14.18 -25.15 -38.80
CA PRO A 412 14.49 -23.97 -38.01
C PRO A 412 13.25 -23.40 -37.31
N GLY A 413 13.36 -23.12 -36.02
CA GLY A 413 12.27 -22.59 -35.22
C GLY A 413 11.30 -23.65 -34.68
N MET A 414 11.58 -24.95 -34.84
CA MET A 414 10.74 -25.99 -34.24
C MET A 414 10.75 -25.92 -32.72
N LYS A 415 9.57 -26.11 -32.11
CA LYS A 415 9.37 -26.07 -30.66
C LYS A 415 9.22 -27.48 -30.08
N LEU A 416 9.83 -27.69 -28.93
CA LEU A 416 9.70 -28.89 -28.11
C LEU A 416 9.09 -28.51 -26.75
N SER A 417 7.84 -28.90 -26.55
CA SER A 417 7.18 -28.78 -25.25
C SER A 417 7.77 -29.74 -24.23
N LYS A 418 7.37 -29.60 -22.96
CA LYS A 418 7.85 -30.46 -21.86
C LYS A 418 7.77 -31.95 -22.24
N SER A 419 8.89 -32.64 -22.09
CA SER A 419 9.09 -34.06 -22.38
C SER A 419 8.93 -34.46 -23.85
N GLN A 420 8.66 -33.52 -24.77
CA GLN A 420 8.58 -33.80 -26.20
C GLN A 420 9.96 -34.16 -26.76
N LEU A 421 9.99 -35.24 -27.53
CA LEU A 421 11.18 -35.76 -28.20
C LEU A 421 11.20 -35.34 -29.67
N GLN A 422 12.39 -35.05 -30.17
CA GLN A 422 12.67 -34.93 -31.60
C GLN A 422 13.82 -35.85 -31.98
N ASN A 423 13.55 -36.80 -32.86
CA ASN A 423 14.59 -37.62 -33.46
C ASN A 423 15.10 -36.93 -34.72
N LEU A 424 16.41 -36.68 -34.77
CA LEU A 424 17.09 -36.13 -35.92
C LEU A 424 17.99 -37.20 -36.51
N THR A 425 17.94 -37.37 -37.83
CA THR A 425 18.80 -38.31 -38.54
C THR A 425 19.97 -37.54 -39.10
N ILE A 426 21.17 -37.89 -38.65
CA ILE A 426 22.42 -37.38 -39.21
C ILE A 426 22.90 -38.43 -40.19
N ARG A 427 23.09 -38.02 -41.44
CA ARG A 427 23.52 -38.90 -42.52
C ARG A 427 24.93 -38.52 -42.93
N PHE A 428 25.80 -39.50 -43.02
CA PHE A 428 27.08 -39.40 -43.68
C PHE A 428 26.95 -39.98 -45.10
N MET A 429 27.40 -39.25 -46.10
CA MET A 429 27.47 -39.70 -47.49
C MET A 429 28.85 -39.43 -48.05
N HIS A 430 29.48 -40.46 -48.61
CA HIS A 430 30.74 -40.33 -49.34
C HIS A 430 30.54 -40.75 -50.79
N GLU A 431 30.76 -39.84 -51.74
CA GLU A 431 30.80 -40.21 -53.16
C GLU A 431 32.12 -40.92 -53.46
N TYR A 432 32.03 -42.09 -54.10
CA TYR A 432 33.18 -42.89 -54.49
C TYR A 432 34.07 -42.09 -55.47
N MET A 433 35.21 -41.62 -54.98
CA MET A 433 36.20 -40.87 -55.77
C MET A 433 37.50 -41.68 -55.95
N GLY A 434 37.39 -42.88 -56.50
CA GLY A 434 38.56 -43.67 -56.93
C GLY A 434 39.58 -44.00 -55.83
N SER A 435 40.71 -44.59 -56.24
CA SER A 435 41.57 -45.45 -55.42
C SER A 435 42.47 -44.78 -54.36
N HIS A 436 42.19 -43.56 -53.88
CA HIS A 436 43.15 -42.81 -53.04
C HIS A 436 42.60 -42.19 -51.74
N GLN A 437 41.35 -42.47 -51.31
CA GLN A 437 40.79 -41.90 -50.07
C GLN A 437 40.27 -42.94 -49.06
N TYR A 438 41.01 -44.02 -48.81
CA TYR A 438 40.64 -45.04 -47.82
C TYR A 438 41.32 -44.81 -46.46
N GLY A 439 40.61 -45.08 -45.36
CA GLY A 439 41.13 -44.92 -44.00
C GLY A 439 41.21 -43.48 -43.49
N TYR A 440 40.62 -42.51 -44.20
CA TYR A 440 40.52 -41.13 -43.74
C TYR A 440 39.38 -41.00 -42.74
N ILE A 441 39.68 -40.31 -41.64
CA ILE A 441 38.68 -39.89 -40.67
C ILE A 441 38.14 -38.54 -41.14
N ARG A 442 36.84 -38.50 -41.42
CA ARG A 442 36.11 -37.28 -41.75
C ARG A 442 35.56 -36.67 -40.48
N ASN A 443 35.83 -35.39 -40.25
CA ASN A 443 35.39 -34.68 -39.05
C ASN A 443 34.62 -33.40 -39.39
N ALA A 444 33.48 -33.22 -38.72
CA ALA A 444 32.69 -32.00 -38.77
C ALA A 444 32.13 -31.68 -37.38
N THR A 445 31.55 -30.49 -37.21
CA THR A 445 30.88 -30.09 -35.98
C THR A 445 29.45 -29.69 -36.29
N LEU A 446 28.50 -30.37 -35.66
CA LEU A 446 27.09 -30.00 -35.66
C LEU A 446 26.81 -29.09 -34.47
N THR A 447 26.34 -27.88 -34.71
CA THR A 447 25.99 -26.92 -33.65
C THR A 447 24.51 -26.56 -33.74
N PHE A 448 23.79 -26.73 -32.63
CA PHE A 448 22.45 -26.21 -32.44
C PHE A 448 22.50 -24.88 -31.68
N THR A 449 21.69 -23.92 -32.10
CA THR A 449 21.37 -22.73 -31.30
C THR A 449 19.93 -22.86 -30.82
N THR A 450 19.70 -22.70 -29.52
CA THR A 450 18.37 -22.76 -28.90
C THR A 450 18.02 -21.43 -28.23
N ASP A 451 16.81 -21.33 -27.70
CA ASP A 451 16.36 -20.21 -26.86
C ASP A 451 16.41 -20.53 -25.35
N VAL A 452 17.20 -21.54 -24.94
CA VAL A 452 17.40 -21.87 -23.53
C VAL A 452 18.17 -20.74 -22.84
N GLY A 453 17.65 -20.24 -21.72
CA GLY A 453 18.21 -19.10 -20.99
C GLY A 453 17.90 -17.73 -21.61
N ALA A 454 17.01 -17.67 -22.61
CA ALA A 454 16.60 -16.45 -23.28
C ALA A 454 15.08 -16.39 -23.48
N ALA A 455 14.59 -15.24 -23.93
CA ALA A 455 13.22 -15.10 -24.42
C ALA A 455 12.94 -16.10 -25.55
N LEU A 456 11.70 -16.59 -25.64
CA LEU A 456 11.30 -17.56 -26.66
C LEU A 456 11.66 -17.04 -28.06
N GLY A 457 12.32 -17.87 -28.86
CA GLY A 457 12.72 -17.48 -30.22
C GLY A 457 13.99 -16.63 -30.30
N VAL A 458 14.55 -16.17 -29.18
CA VAL A 458 15.81 -15.40 -29.14
C VAL A 458 16.98 -16.34 -28.87
N ALA A 459 18.10 -16.13 -29.57
CA ALA A 459 19.29 -16.95 -29.39
C ALA A 459 19.80 -16.90 -27.94
N GLY A 460 19.81 -18.07 -27.31
CA GLY A 460 20.35 -18.33 -25.98
C GLY A 460 21.51 -19.32 -26.07
N ALA A 461 21.36 -20.49 -25.43
CA ALA A 461 22.42 -21.50 -25.39
C ALA A 461 22.70 -22.17 -26.75
N THR A 462 23.97 -22.57 -26.94
CA THR A 462 24.42 -23.36 -28.08
C THR A 462 24.96 -24.71 -27.64
N TYR A 463 24.68 -25.76 -28.40
CA TYR A 463 25.12 -27.13 -28.12
C TYR A 463 25.82 -27.71 -29.35
N SER A 464 27.07 -28.13 -29.21
CA SER A 464 27.88 -28.64 -30.31
C SER A 464 28.17 -30.14 -30.15
N PHE A 465 28.28 -30.86 -31.25
CA PHE A 465 28.58 -32.29 -31.32
C PHE A 465 29.64 -32.51 -32.39
N ASN A 466 30.68 -33.30 -32.07
CA ASN A 466 31.66 -33.68 -33.07
C ASN A 466 31.09 -34.84 -33.90
N LEU A 467 31.15 -34.75 -35.21
CA LEU A 467 30.76 -35.82 -36.13
C LEU A 467 32.02 -36.47 -36.66
N GLN A 468 32.07 -37.81 -36.62
CA GLN A 468 33.21 -38.57 -37.07
C GLN A 468 32.78 -39.80 -37.88
N ALA A 469 33.43 -40.04 -39.02
CA ALA A 469 33.25 -41.25 -39.82
C ALA A 469 34.59 -41.70 -40.43
N THR A 470 34.86 -43.00 -40.44
CA THR A 470 36.04 -43.58 -41.09
C THR A 470 35.64 -44.18 -42.44
N THR A 471 36.21 -43.72 -43.54
CA THR A 471 35.82 -44.20 -44.88
C THR A 471 36.50 -45.52 -45.25
N ILE A 472 35.70 -46.54 -45.59
CA ILE A 472 36.18 -47.85 -46.08
C ILE A 472 35.75 -48.12 -47.54
N PRO A 473 36.42 -49.03 -48.27
CA PRO A 473 35.98 -49.42 -49.61
C PRO A 473 34.61 -50.14 -49.61
N GLU A 474 33.78 -49.92 -50.64
CA GLU A 474 32.54 -50.69 -50.78
C GLU A 474 32.79 -52.21 -50.95
N PRO A 475 31.92 -53.09 -50.42
CA PRO A 475 32.00 -54.54 -50.59
C PRO A 475 31.97 -55.02 -52.05
N ALA A 476 31.36 -54.25 -52.96
CA ALA A 476 31.31 -54.62 -54.38
C ALA A 476 32.70 -54.60 -55.03
N THR A 477 33.57 -53.68 -54.61
CA THR A 477 34.95 -53.58 -55.10
C THR A 477 35.78 -54.79 -54.66
N THR A 478 35.69 -55.21 -53.40
CA THR A 478 36.37 -56.42 -52.90
C THR A 478 35.87 -57.67 -53.60
N SER A 479 34.56 -57.77 -53.85
CA SER A 479 33.95 -58.87 -54.62
C SER A 479 34.44 -58.94 -56.07
N ALA A 480 34.55 -57.79 -56.75
CA ALA A 480 35.05 -57.70 -58.12
C ALA A 480 36.54 -58.05 -58.22
N PHE A 481 37.37 -57.61 -57.27
CA PHE A 481 38.78 -57.99 -57.20
C PHE A 481 38.96 -59.47 -56.87
N PHE A 482 38.13 -60.05 -56.00
CA PHE A 482 38.14 -61.49 -55.70
C PHE A 482 37.73 -62.32 -56.93
N MET A 483 36.68 -61.91 -57.64
CA MET A 483 36.23 -62.54 -58.89
C MET A 483 37.24 -62.39 -60.04
N ALA A 484 37.88 -61.23 -60.18
CA ALA A 484 38.96 -61.03 -61.14
C ALA A 484 40.19 -61.89 -60.81
N GLY A 485 40.54 -62.02 -59.53
CA GLY A 485 41.58 -62.92 -59.05
C GLY A 485 41.29 -64.39 -59.35
N ILE A 486 40.04 -64.83 -59.13
CA ILE A 486 39.58 -66.18 -59.49
C ILE A 486 39.60 -66.38 -61.01
N MET A 487 39.14 -65.42 -61.82
CA MET A 487 39.21 -65.51 -63.28
C MET A 487 40.65 -65.61 -63.78
N LEU A 488 41.57 -64.79 -63.25
CA LEU A 488 43.00 -64.85 -63.60
C LEU A 488 43.64 -66.17 -63.18
N TYR A 489 43.26 -66.71 -62.02
CA TYR A 489 43.68 -68.04 -61.57
C TYR A 489 43.17 -69.15 -62.50
N VAL A 490 41.88 -69.13 -62.86
CA VAL A 490 41.27 -70.09 -63.79
C VAL A 490 41.87 -69.99 -65.21
N MET A 491 42.14 -68.78 -65.70
CA MET A 491 42.82 -68.56 -66.98
C MET A 491 44.26 -69.09 -66.98
N ARG A 492 44.97 -68.97 -65.85
CA ARG A 492 46.34 -69.51 -65.70
C ARG A 492 46.37 -71.04 -65.68
N PHE A 493 45.33 -71.70 -65.18
CA PHE A 493 45.20 -73.16 -65.22
C PHE A 493 44.76 -73.70 -66.59
N ARG A 494 43.90 -72.98 -67.33
CA ARG A 494 43.51 -73.38 -68.69
C ARG A 494 44.66 -73.34 -69.71
N ARG A 495 45.70 -72.53 -69.48
CA ARG A 495 46.91 -72.48 -70.33
C ARG A 495 47.86 -73.68 -70.18
N LYS A 496 47.57 -74.64 -69.28
CA LYS A 496 48.40 -75.84 -69.05
C LYS A 496 47.77 -77.15 -69.58
N ILE A 497 46.63 -77.11 -70.27
CA ILE A 497 45.90 -78.32 -70.73
C ILE A 497 45.66 -78.32 -72.26
N TRP A 498 46.42 -77.57 -73.05
CA TRP A 498 46.46 -77.73 -74.51
C TRP A 498 47.89 -77.68 -75.02
#